data_AF-A0AAD3FZZ6-F1
#
_entry.id   AF-A0AAD3FZZ6-F1
#
_cell.length_a   1.000
_cell.length_b   1.000
_cell.length_c   1.000
_cell.angle_alpha   90.00
_cell.angle_beta   90.00
_cell.angle_gamma   90.00
#
_symmetry.space_group_name_H-M   'P 1'
#
loop_
_entity.id
_entity.type
_entity.pdbx_description
1 polymer ?
#
loop_
_entity_poly.entity_id
_entity_poly.type
_entity_poly.pdbx_seq_one_letter_code
_entity_poly.pdbx_strand_id
1 'polypeptide(L)'
;MGSPSLRGMSSDREAVSAAFDAIDAALDDLLDCDYAALATREKLALLNRCEKLRRRLPAVEHPLINALARDASPAELGGRLSHAIAEATLISRAEAARR
;
A
#
# COMPACT_ATOMS: atom_id res chain seq x y z
N MET A 1 23.83 11.99 -27.09
CA MET A 1 22.94 11.00 -26.45
C MET A 1 22.11 11.77 -25.43
N GLY A 2 20.80 11.87 -25.64
CA GLY A 2 19.92 12.67 -24.81
C GLY A 2 19.76 12.07 -23.42
N SER A 3 19.97 12.87 -22.39
CA SER A 3 19.64 12.54 -21.01
C SER A 3 18.17 12.12 -20.92
N PRO A 4 17.84 11.03 -20.20
CA PRO A 4 16.45 10.64 -20.03
C PRO A 4 15.72 11.71 -19.21
N SER A 5 14.52 12.05 -19.68
CA SER A 5 13.71 13.15 -19.16
C SER A 5 13.27 12.90 -17.71
N LEU A 6 13.92 13.56 -16.76
CA LEU A 6 13.58 13.56 -15.32
C LEU A 6 12.15 14.07 -15.05
N ARG A 7 11.52 14.74 -16.01
CA ARG A 7 10.18 15.34 -15.89
C ARG A 7 9.05 14.29 -15.94
N GLY A 8 9.24 13.15 -16.61
CA GLY A 8 8.25 12.06 -16.62
C GLY A 8 8.22 11.27 -15.31
N MET A 9 9.40 10.93 -14.77
CA MET A 9 9.53 10.13 -13.54
C MET A 9 9.03 10.85 -12.29
N SER A 10 9.15 12.20 -12.22
CA SER A 10 8.58 12.99 -11.12
C SER A 10 7.06 12.93 -11.12
N SER A 11 6.46 13.02 -12.32
CA SER A 11 5.00 12.98 -12.48
C SER A 11 4.43 11.63 -12.06
N ASP A 12 5.16 10.52 -12.31
CA ASP A 12 4.74 9.19 -11.87
C ASP A 12 4.79 9.04 -10.34
N ARG A 13 5.84 9.57 -9.69
CA ARG A 13 5.96 9.56 -8.22
C ARG A 13 4.90 10.42 -7.56
N GLU A 14 4.69 11.64 -8.06
CA GLU A 14 3.67 12.57 -7.55
C GLU A 14 2.27 11.99 -7.72
N ALA A 15 1.98 11.34 -8.87
CA ALA A 15 0.71 10.67 -9.09
C ALA A 15 0.50 9.49 -8.13
N VAL A 16 1.54 8.69 -7.85
CA VAL A 16 1.45 7.61 -6.85
C VAL A 16 1.21 8.17 -5.45
N SER A 17 1.94 9.22 -5.05
CA SER A 17 1.75 9.87 -3.75
C SER A 17 0.33 10.41 -3.61
N ALA A 18 -0.15 11.19 -4.59
CA ALA A 18 -1.49 11.75 -4.58
C ALA A 18 -2.59 10.67 -4.54
N ALA A 19 -2.35 9.50 -5.14
CA ALA A 19 -3.28 8.39 -5.06
C ALA A 19 -3.34 7.77 -3.66
N PHE A 20 -2.21 7.67 -2.95
CA PHE A 20 -2.20 7.25 -1.54
C PHE A 20 -2.84 8.32 -0.64
N ASP A 21 -2.52 9.60 -0.83
CA ASP A 21 -3.13 10.70 -0.08
C ASP A 21 -4.66 10.70 -0.23
N ALA A 22 -5.17 10.41 -1.43
CA ALA A 22 -6.61 10.27 -1.67
C ALA A 22 -7.23 9.05 -0.99
N ILE A 23 -6.49 7.94 -0.85
CA ILE A 23 -6.94 6.76 -0.11
C ILE A 23 -6.99 7.09 1.39
N ASP A 24 -5.97 7.75 1.92
CA ASP A 24 -5.87 8.11 3.34
C ASP A 24 -7.00 9.08 3.72
N ALA A 25 -7.23 10.13 2.94
CA ALA A 25 -8.35 11.06 3.16
C ALA A 25 -9.72 10.35 3.14
N ALA A 26 -9.93 9.43 2.19
CA ALA A 26 -11.17 8.66 2.14
C ALA A 26 -11.33 7.68 3.31
N LEU A 27 -10.23 7.15 3.86
CA LEU A 27 -10.25 6.32 5.06
C LEU A 27 -10.56 7.14 6.30
N ASP A 28 -9.98 8.34 6.44
CA ASP A 28 -10.29 9.26 7.53
C ASP A 28 -11.79 9.61 7.54
N ASP A 29 -12.37 9.97 6.38
CA ASP A 29 -13.82 10.21 6.25
C ASP A 29 -14.66 8.99 6.69
N LEU A 30 -14.21 7.77 6.36
CA LEU A 30 -14.89 6.55 6.77
C LEU A 30 -14.71 6.24 8.26
N LEU A 31 -13.61 6.62 8.88
CA LEU A 31 -13.37 6.42 10.32
C LEU A 31 -14.23 7.36 11.16
N ASP A 32 -14.55 8.54 10.62
CA ASP A 32 -15.42 9.54 11.25
C ASP A 32 -16.92 9.26 11.08
N CYS A 33 -17.30 8.25 10.26
CA CYS A 33 -18.69 7.89 10.04
C CYS A 33 -19.33 7.17 11.26
N ASP A 34 -20.55 7.60 11.63
CA ASP A 34 -21.37 6.83 12.57
C ASP A 34 -22.09 5.66 11.87
N TYR A 35 -21.56 4.45 12.03
CA TYR A 35 -22.16 3.23 11.52
C TYR A 35 -23.29 2.68 12.41
N ALA A 36 -23.54 3.22 13.60
CA ALA A 36 -24.52 2.68 14.53
C ALA A 36 -25.93 2.69 13.94
N ALA A 37 -26.30 3.77 13.25
CA ALA A 37 -27.60 3.98 12.63
C ALA A 37 -27.90 3.06 11.43
N LEU A 38 -26.88 2.39 10.86
CA LEU A 38 -27.07 1.53 9.69
C LEU A 38 -27.75 0.20 10.06
N ALA A 39 -28.62 -0.26 9.15
CA ALA A 39 -29.20 -1.58 9.23
C ALA A 39 -28.15 -2.68 9.02
N THR A 40 -28.41 -3.88 9.55
CA THR A 40 -27.49 -5.02 9.46
C THR A 40 -27.07 -5.34 8.01
N ARG A 41 -27.98 -5.25 7.05
CA ARG A 41 -27.68 -5.53 5.63
C ARG A 41 -26.72 -4.49 5.04
N GLU A 42 -26.82 -3.24 5.45
CA GLU A 42 -25.94 -2.16 4.99
C GLU A 42 -24.54 -2.36 5.57
N LYS A 43 -24.44 -2.68 6.87
CA LYS A 43 -23.17 -3.03 7.53
C LYS A 43 -22.45 -4.19 6.80
N LEU A 44 -23.18 -5.26 6.47
CA LEU A 44 -22.63 -6.38 5.71
C LEU A 44 -22.17 -5.99 4.30
N ALA A 45 -22.92 -5.12 3.61
CA ALA A 45 -22.54 -4.62 2.30
C ALA A 45 -21.25 -3.76 2.36
N LEU A 46 -21.08 -2.96 3.42
CA LEU A 46 -19.86 -2.18 3.65
C LEU A 46 -18.66 -3.08 3.96
N LEU A 47 -18.83 -4.11 4.81
CA LEU A 47 -17.77 -5.09 5.06
C LEU A 47 -17.31 -5.81 3.78
N ASN A 48 -18.24 -6.14 2.88
CA ASN A 48 -17.90 -6.70 1.57
C ASN A 48 -17.11 -5.70 0.70
N ARG A 49 -17.37 -4.40 0.81
CA ARG A 49 -16.56 -3.36 0.14
C ARG A 49 -15.16 -3.28 0.74
N CYS A 50 -15.02 -3.31 2.07
CA CYS A 50 -13.71 -3.35 2.73
C CYS A 50 -12.90 -4.58 2.28
N GLU A 51 -13.55 -5.75 2.16
CA GLU A 51 -12.90 -6.96 1.65
C GLU A 51 -12.41 -6.83 0.21
N LYS A 52 -13.21 -6.20 -0.67
CA LYS A 52 -12.78 -5.91 -2.04
C LYS A 52 -11.54 -5.00 -2.08
N LEU A 53 -11.46 -4.01 -1.19
CA LEU A 53 -10.28 -3.15 -1.08
C LEU A 53 -9.06 -3.94 -0.61
N ARG A 54 -9.19 -4.72 0.48
CA ARG A 54 -8.11 -5.58 0.99
C ARG A 54 -7.57 -6.54 -0.08
N ARG A 55 -8.43 -7.11 -0.93
CA ARG A 55 -8.02 -8.01 -2.02
C ARG A 55 -7.26 -7.33 -3.16
N ARG A 56 -7.42 -6.02 -3.32
CA ARG A 56 -6.70 -5.23 -4.34
C ARG A 56 -5.33 -4.79 -3.85
N LEU A 57 -5.14 -4.68 -2.53
CA LEU A 57 -3.89 -4.21 -1.94
C LEU A 57 -2.66 -5.05 -2.37
N PRO A 58 -2.70 -6.40 -2.42
CA PRO A 58 -1.57 -7.19 -2.92
C PRO A 58 -1.16 -6.86 -4.36
N ALA A 59 -2.10 -6.46 -5.23
CA ALA A 59 -1.76 -6.08 -6.60
C ALA A 59 -0.95 -4.77 -6.67
N VAL A 60 -1.06 -3.91 -5.65
CA VAL A 60 -0.26 -2.69 -5.48
C VAL A 60 1.07 -3.00 -4.79
N GLU A 61 1.06 -3.87 -3.77
CA GLU A 61 2.24 -4.24 -2.99
C GLU A 61 3.24 -5.09 -3.78
N HIS A 62 2.79 -6.11 -4.52
CA HIS A 62 3.69 -7.06 -5.18
C HIS A 62 4.67 -6.39 -6.16
N PRO A 63 4.29 -5.44 -7.04
CA PRO A 63 5.26 -4.75 -7.89
C PRO A 63 6.33 -3.98 -7.11
N LEU A 64 5.98 -3.36 -5.98
CA LEU A 64 6.91 -2.63 -5.11
C LEU A 64 7.89 -3.57 -4.43
N ILE A 65 7.39 -4.68 -3.86
CA ILE A 65 8.21 -5.71 -3.22
C ILE A 65 9.14 -6.36 -4.23
N ASN A 66 8.63 -6.68 -5.43
CA ASN A 66 9.44 -7.24 -6.51
C ASN A 66 10.50 -6.25 -7.01
N ALA A 67 10.21 -4.95 -7.04
CA ALA A 67 11.22 -3.93 -7.35
C ALA A 67 12.31 -3.88 -6.27
N LEU A 68 11.93 -3.84 -4.99
CA LEU A 68 12.89 -3.91 -3.87
C LEU A 68 13.77 -5.16 -3.94
N ALA A 69 13.19 -6.32 -4.26
CA ALA A 69 13.91 -7.57 -4.39
C ALA A 69 14.94 -7.59 -5.53
N ARG A 70 14.68 -6.85 -6.62
CA ARG A 70 15.57 -6.75 -7.78
C ARG A 70 16.63 -5.68 -7.61
N ASP A 71 16.24 -4.53 -7.05
CA ASP A 71 17.01 -3.30 -7.17
C ASP A 71 17.84 -3.02 -5.91
N ALA A 72 17.43 -3.52 -4.74
CA ALA A 72 18.11 -3.26 -3.48
C ALA A 72 19.00 -4.43 -3.04
N SER A 73 20.22 -4.11 -2.61
CA SER A 73 21.15 -5.05 -2.00
C SER A 73 20.78 -5.33 -0.53
N PRO A 74 21.19 -6.48 0.04
CA PRO A 74 20.99 -6.75 1.46
C PRO A 74 21.63 -5.71 2.39
N ALA A 75 22.71 -5.05 1.95
CA ALA A 75 23.36 -3.99 2.72
C ALA A 75 22.47 -2.73 2.80
N GLU A 76 21.84 -2.33 1.69
CA GLU A 76 20.90 -1.20 1.66
C GLU A 76 19.63 -1.48 2.46
N LEU A 77 19.17 -2.74 2.45
CA LEU A 77 17.99 -3.18 3.21
C LEU A 77 18.27 -3.44 4.70
N GLY A 78 19.53 -3.42 5.14
CA GLY A 78 19.92 -3.80 6.50
C GLY A 78 19.71 -5.28 6.82
N GLY A 79 19.67 -6.16 5.81
CA GLY A 79 19.50 -7.60 5.98
C GLY A 79 18.62 -8.24 4.90
N ARG A 80 17.79 -9.21 5.31
CA ARG A 80 16.84 -9.88 4.41
C ARG A 80 15.67 -8.96 4.08
N LEU A 81 15.17 -9.02 2.85
CA LEU A 81 14.01 -8.24 2.39
C LEU A 81 12.79 -8.34 3.33
N SER A 82 12.43 -9.56 3.77
CA SER A 82 11.30 -9.74 4.69
C SER A 82 11.52 -9.11 6.07
N HIS A 83 12.77 -8.98 6.52
CA HIS A 83 13.08 -8.23 7.74
C HIS A 83 12.92 -6.73 7.49
N ALA A 84 13.46 -6.21 6.39
CA ALA A 84 13.33 -4.81 6.03
C ALA A 84 11.86 -4.39 5.89
N ILE A 85 11.01 -5.21 5.25
CA ILE A 85 9.57 -4.96 5.12
C ILE A 85 8.88 -4.99 6.48
N ALA A 86 9.21 -5.96 7.35
CA ALA A 86 8.63 -6.05 8.68
C ALA A 86 8.94 -4.81 9.53
N GLU A 87 10.19 -4.36 9.54
CA GLU A 87 10.62 -3.16 10.28
C GLU A 87 10.00 -1.88 9.69
N ALA A 88 10.01 -1.73 8.36
CA ALA A 88 9.49 -0.53 7.70
C ALA A 88 7.96 -0.39 7.81
N THR A 89 7.22 -1.50 7.86
CA THR A 89 5.75 -1.50 7.90
C THR A 89 5.16 -1.86 9.27
N LEU A 90 6.02 -2.04 10.28
CA LEU A 90 5.66 -2.36 11.67
C LEU A 90 4.75 -3.60 11.80
N ILE A 91 5.00 -4.63 10.97
CA ILE A 91 4.26 -5.90 11.00
C ILE A 91 5.15 -7.06 11.44
N SER A 92 4.53 -8.19 11.78
CA SER A 92 5.29 -9.41 12.08
C SER A 92 6.09 -9.89 10.87
N ARG A 93 7.24 -10.52 11.12
CA ARG A 93 8.06 -11.15 10.06
C ARG A 93 7.29 -12.22 9.27
N ALA A 94 6.39 -12.95 9.93
CA ALA A 94 5.56 -13.95 9.28
C ALA A 94 4.57 -13.32 8.30
N GLU A 95 4.03 -12.14 8.62
CA GLU A 95 3.18 -11.37 7.70
C GLU A 95 4.00 -10.77 6.57
N ALA A 96 5.17 -10.21 6.87
CA ALA A 96 6.07 -9.65 5.85
C ALA A 96 6.55 -10.72 4.86
N ALA A 97 6.70 -11.97 5.29
CA ALA A 97 7.06 -13.09 4.41
C ALA A 97 5.88 -13.64 3.58
N ARG A 98 4.63 -13.26 3.90
CA ARG A 98 3.43 -13.61 3.11
C ARG A 98 3.13 -12.59 2.02
N ARG A 99 3.69 -11.39 2.13
CA ARG A 99 3.70 -10.36 1.08
C ARG A 99 4.79 -10.64 0.06
#